data_AF-A0A414NU55-F1
#
_entry.id   AF-A0A414NU55-F1
#
_cell.length_a   1.000
_cell.length_b   1.000
_cell.length_c   1.000
_cell.angle_alpha   90.00
_cell.angle_beta   90.00
_cell.angle_gamma   90.00
#
_symmetry.space_group_name_H-M   'P 1'
#
loop_
_entity.id
_entity.type
_entity.pdbx_description
1 polymer ?
#
loop_
_entity_poly.entity_id
_entity_poly.type
_entity_poly.pdbx_seq_one_letter_code
_entity_poly.pdbx_strand_id
1 'polypeptide(L)'
;MKGFLWSLSAFFFLLGCGSIDYLLKNPDYIALPAGMTAICAVLCIYFGYRAKTYDGRAIDRHHKLELKDYSADEAELIETSWQKAIADYTRVETARKTIRDGELREQLAVMQQVASNLLDYLEKHPKAIPAARRFIDTYQDRAANLAEEYRELEKTGLDTEQVAETRANIKETLFSFDEAYEKEFERVLGDKLLDMDAELAVLQKTMAADGIENLPEHEAKKPSATVQQDDEEKTTVLKDVRRLFDKKEPVVHGTGLQNRGGRKHPRRRAFRAAETFRIAMPEELRGSVLKEKLIMSALAIFGGCIGAHKFYQGKTKWGILYLLFWWTAIPGIVGFFEGMRYLFMSMDDFYDMYYQGNRR
;
A
#
# COMPACT_ATOMS: atom_id res chain seq x y z
N MET A 1 -8.81 -18.29 1.15
CA MET A 1 -9.86 -17.58 1.91
C MET A 1 -11.26 -18.20 1.76
N LYS A 2 -11.78 -18.51 0.55
CA LYS A 2 -13.08 -19.21 0.38
C LYS A 2 -13.20 -20.51 1.19
N GLY A 3 -12.20 -21.39 1.09
CA GLY A 3 -12.15 -22.64 1.87
C GLY A 3 -12.14 -22.42 3.38
N PHE A 4 -11.39 -21.40 3.84
CA PHE A 4 -11.35 -21.02 5.26
C PHE A 4 -12.71 -20.54 5.78
N LEU A 5 -13.48 -19.78 4.98
CA LEU A 5 -14.83 -19.35 5.34
C LEU A 5 -15.82 -20.52 5.43
N TRP A 6 -15.70 -21.51 4.53
CA TRP A 6 -16.47 -22.76 4.63
C TRP A 6 -16.10 -23.56 5.88
N SER A 7 -14.81 -23.67 6.21
CA SER A 7 -14.35 -24.32 7.45
C SER A 7 -14.88 -23.60 8.71
N LEU A 8 -14.92 -22.26 8.71
CA LEU A 8 -15.49 -21.50 9.81
C LEU A 8 -17.00 -21.73 9.95
N SER A 9 -17.73 -21.76 8.83
CA SER A 9 -19.17 -22.07 8.82
C SER A 9 -19.45 -23.45 9.43
N ALA A 10 -18.67 -24.48 9.03
CA ALA A 10 -18.81 -25.83 9.57
C ALA A 10 -18.46 -25.91 11.07
N PHE A 11 -17.43 -25.18 11.50
CA PHE A 11 -17.01 -25.12 12.90
C PHE A 11 -18.12 -24.54 13.81
N PHE A 12 -18.74 -23.43 13.42
CA PHE A 12 -19.83 -22.84 14.19
C PHE A 12 -21.10 -23.69 14.18
N PHE A 13 -21.37 -24.41 13.09
CA PHE A 13 -22.46 -25.38 13.06
C PHE A 13 -22.27 -26.50 14.08
N LEU A 14 -21.07 -27.10 14.13
CA LEU A 14 -20.75 -28.18 15.07
C LEU A 14 -20.77 -27.71 16.54
N LEU A 15 -20.26 -26.51 16.81
CA LEU A 15 -20.36 -25.89 18.14
C LEU A 15 -21.82 -25.66 18.55
N GLY A 16 -22.66 -25.18 17.62
CA GLY A 16 -24.10 -25.04 17.82
C GLY A 16 -24.76 -26.36 18.20
N CYS A 17 -24.50 -27.44 17.46
CA CYS A 17 -25.01 -28.77 17.78
C CYS A 17 -24.56 -29.26 19.16
N GLY A 18 -23.28 -29.06 19.51
CA GLY A 18 -22.76 -29.42 20.83
C GLY A 18 -23.45 -28.69 21.97
N SER A 19 -23.78 -27.41 21.79
CA SER A 19 -24.56 -26.65 22.78
C SER A 19 -26.02 -27.10 22.92
N ILE A 20 -26.63 -27.64 21.86
CA ILE A 20 -27.99 -28.23 21.93
C ILE A 20 -27.96 -29.55 22.72
N ASP A 21 -26.99 -30.43 22.46
CA ASP A 21 -26.83 -31.69 23.21
C ASP A 21 -26.57 -31.42 24.70
N TYR A 22 -25.78 -30.39 25.02
CA TYR A 22 -25.56 -29.95 26.39
C TYR A 22 -26.83 -29.43 27.08
N LEU A 23 -27.66 -28.67 26.36
CA LEU A 23 -28.94 -28.15 26.84
C LEU A 23 -29.94 -29.29 27.12
N LEU A 24 -29.99 -30.31 26.27
CA LEU A 24 -30.85 -31.49 26.46
C LEU A 24 -30.45 -32.32 27.68
N LYS A 25 -29.16 -32.33 28.03
CA LYS A 25 -28.64 -33.04 29.20
C LYS A 25 -28.75 -32.25 30.50
N ASN A 26 -28.82 -30.92 30.44
CA ASN A 26 -28.84 -30.04 31.63
C ASN A 26 -29.95 -28.99 31.52
N PRO A 27 -31.21 -29.38 31.74
CA PRO A 27 -32.37 -28.50 31.54
C PRO A 27 -32.45 -27.33 32.54
N ASP A 28 -31.73 -27.38 33.65
CA ASP A 28 -31.73 -26.32 34.67
C ASP A 28 -30.91 -25.08 34.28
N TYR A 29 -30.05 -25.18 33.25
CA TYR A 29 -29.18 -24.10 32.79
C TYR A 29 -29.55 -23.68 31.36
N ILE A 30 -30.67 -22.96 31.20
CA ILE A 30 -31.22 -22.64 29.87
C ILE A 30 -30.55 -21.42 29.22
N ALA A 31 -30.26 -20.37 30.00
CA ALA A 31 -29.87 -19.07 29.45
C ALA A 31 -28.50 -19.07 28.74
N LEU A 32 -27.50 -19.77 29.29
CA LEU A 32 -26.13 -19.82 28.78
C LEU A 32 -26.01 -20.64 27.48
N PRO A 33 -26.53 -21.89 27.40
CA PRO A 33 -26.45 -22.69 26.18
C PRO A 33 -27.38 -22.17 25.08
N ALA A 34 -28.56 -21.63 25.42
CA ALA A 34 -29.46 -21.03 24.43
C ALA A 34 -28.92 -19.75 23.78
N GLY A 35 -28.17 -18.93 24.54
CA GLY A 35 -27.45 -17.79 23.96
C GLY A 35 -26.36 -18.24 22.99
N MET A 36 -25.62 -19.30 23.34
CA MET A 36 -24.53 -19.82 22.51
C MET A 36 -25.04 -20.45 21.20
N THR A 37 -26.16 -21.19 21.23
CA THR A 37 -26.77 -21.76 20.02
C THR A 37 -27.22 -20.68 19.05
N ALA A 38 -27.83 -19.60 19.55
CA ALA A 38 -28.27 -18.48 18.72
C ALA A 38 -27.08 -17.78 18.04
N ILE A 39 -25.99 -17.54 18.78
CA ILE A 39 -24.77 -16.93 18.23
C ILE A 39 -24.13 -17.83 17.17
N CYS A 40 -24.01 -19.13 17.45
CA CYS A 40 -23.46 -20.09 16.50
C CYS A 40 -24.30 -20.23 15.23
N ALA A 41 -25.62 -20.19 15.33
CA ALA A 41 -26.51 -20.17 14.17
C ALA A 41 -26.29 -18.91 13.31
N VAL A 42 -26.22 -17.73 13.93
CA VAL A 42 -25.96 -16.47 13.22
C VAL A 42 -24.59 -16.48 12.54
N LEU A 43 -23.54 -16.93 13.24
CA LEU A 43 -22.19 -17.02 12.67
C LEU A 43 -22.10 -18.06 11.55
N CYS A 44 -22.74 -19.22 11.70
CA CYS A 44 -22.84 -20.22 10.64
C CYS A 44 -23.49 -19.63 9.37
N ILE A 45 -24.63 -18.94 9.52
CA ILE A 45 -25.33 -18.31 8.41
C ILE A 45 -24.48 -17.19 7.80
N TYR A 46 -23.85 -16.36 8.63
CA TYR A 46 -22.98 -15.26 8.18
C TYR A 46 -21.78 -15.78 7.38
N PHE A 47 -21.04 -16.74 7.92
CA PHE A 47 -19.86 -17.29 7.24
C PHE A 47 -20.23 -18.13 6.02
N GLY A 48 -21.35 -18.87 6.05
CA GLY A 48 -21.87 -19.59 4.89
C GLY A 48 -22.32 -18.65 3.77
N TYR A 49 -23.05 -17.58 4.10
CA TYR A 49 -23.44 -16.54 3.15
C TYR A 49 -22.21 -15.82 2.58
N ARG A 50 -21.27 -15.43 3.45
CA ARG A 50 -19.98 -14.86 3.04
C ARG A 50 -19.20 -15.81 2.15
N ALA A 51 -19.12 -17.11 2.45
CA ALA A 51 -18.40 -18.09 1.65
C ALA A 51 -19.04 -18.31 0.27
N LYS A 52 -20.38 -18.27 0.20
CA LYS A 52 -21.15 -18.37 -1.05
C LYS A 52 -20.97 -17.13 -1.93
N THR A 53 -20.97 -15.96 -1.31
CA THR A 53 -20.73 -14.66 -1.98
C THR A 53 -19.24 -14.32 -2.11
N TYR A 54 -18.34 -15.16 -1.57
CA TYR A 54 -16.90 -14.99 -1.70
C TYR A 54 -16.47 -15.39 -3.11
N ASP A 55 -16.23 -14.38 -3.94
CA ASP A 55 -15.86 -14.55 -5.33
C ASP A 55 -14.34 -14.47 -5.57
N GLY A 56 -13.53 -14.32 -4.52
CA GLY A 56 -12.06 -14.25 -4.66
C GLY A 56 -11.54 -13.07 -5.49
N ARG A 57 -12.42 -12.24 -6.04
CA ARG A 57 -12.09 -10.97 -6.67
C ARG A 57 -11.41 -10.09 -5.61
N ALA A 58 -10.28 -9.51 -6.00
CA ALA A 58 -9.73 -8.38 -5.27
C ALA A 58 -10.87 -7.38 -5.06
N ILE A 59 -10.88 -6.70 -3.93
CA ILE A 59 -11.77 -5.55 -3.72
C ILE A 59 -11.56 -4.66 -4.95
N ASP A 60 -12.57 -4.56 -5.80
CA ASP A 60 -12.54 -3.68 -6.95
C ASP A 60 -12.63 -2.27 -6.36
N ARG A 61 -11.45 -1.65 -6.20
CA ARG A 61 -11.28 -0.38 -5.53
C ARG A 61 -11.55 0.81 -6.45
N HIS A 62 -11.82 0.55 -7.73
CA HIS A 62 -11.87 1.59 -8.76
C HIS A 62 -13.33 1.94 -9.05
N HIS A 63 -13.82 3.03 -8.45
CA HIS A 63 -15.18 3.50 -8.68
C HIS A 63 -15.32 4.11 -10.09
N LYS A 64 -16.57 4.34 -10.50
CA LYS A 64 -16.89 5.00 -11.76
C LYS A 64 -16.44 6.47 -11.73
N LEU A 65 -15.77 6.94 -12.78
CA LEU A 65 -15.33 8.34 -12.87
C LEU A 65 -16.52 9.31 -12.89
N GLU A 66 -16.38 10.43 -12.18
CA GLU A 66 -17.33 11.55 -12.29
C GLU A 66 -16.91 12.46 -13.44
N LEU A 67 -17.61 12.33 -14.58
CA LEU A 67 -17.28 13.02 -15.84
C LEU A 67 -18.31 14.08 -16.26
N LYS A 68 -19.08 14.65 -15.31
CA LYS A 68 -20.19 15.57 -15.62
C LYS A 68 -19.73 16.88 -16.27
N ASP A 69 -18.49 17.30 -16.02
CA ASP A 69 -17.95 18.60 -16.44
C ASP A 69 -17.13 18.52 -17.75
N TYR A 70 -17.15 17.38 -18.45
CA TYR A 70 -16.36 17.13 -19.66
C TYR A 70 -17.25 17.12 -20.91
N SER A 71 -16.68 17.49 -22.06
CA SER A 71 -17.36 17.26 -23.34
C SER A 71 -17.55 15.76 -23.58
N ALA A 72 -18.53 15.38 -24.41
CA ALA A 72 -18.83 13.98 -24.68
C ALA A 72 -17.60 13.22 -25.23
N ASP A 73 -16.86 13.84 -26.15
CA ASP A 73 -15.68 13.24 -26.79
C ASP A 73 -14.51 13.09 -25.80
N GLU A 74 -14.29 14.09 -24.92
CA GLU A 74 -13.26 14.02 -23.88
C GLU A 74 -13.60 12.97 -22.81
N ALA A 75 -14.88 12.90 -22.40
CA ALA A 75 -15.36 11.91 -21.45
C ALA A 75 -15.18 10.49 -21.99
N GLU A 76 -15.46 10.26 -23.28
CA GLU A 76 -15.27 8.96 -23.92
C GLU A 76 -13.80 8.54 -23.96
N LEU A 77 -12.89 9.46 -24.31
CA LEU A 77 -11.45 9.19 -24.34
C LEU A 77 -10.91 8.86 -22.93
N ILE A 78 -11.32 9.65 -21.94
CA ILE A 78 -10.92 9.48 -20.54
C ILE A 78 -11.44 8.14 -20.01
N GLU A 79 -12.71 7.85 -20.23
CA GLU A 79 -13.33 6.58 -19.79
C GLU A 79 -12.64 5.39 -20.46
N THR A 80 -12.36 5.46 -21.77
CA THR A 80 -11.67 4.39 -22.49
C THR A 80 -10.27 4.13 -21.93
N SER A 81 -9.51 5.20 -21.68
CA SER A 81 -8.16 5.10 -21.12
C SER A 81 -8.20 4.56 -19.68
N TRP A 82 -9.19 4.98 -18.88
CA TRP A 82 -9.42 4.49 -17.54
C TRP A 82 -9.75 3.00 -17.51
N GLN A 83 -10.72 2.57 -18.32
CA GLN A 83 -11.11 1.16 -18.41
C GLN A 83 -9.93 0.27 -18.81
N LYS A 84 -9.11 0.71 -19.78
CA LYS A 84 -7.88 0.00 -20.14
C LYS A 84 -6.91 -0.08 -18.96
N ALA A 85 -6.73 1.00 -18.21
CA ALA A 85 -5.85 1.02 -17.04
C ALA A 85 -6.32 0.03 -15.96
N ILE A 86 -7.62 -0.04 -15.67
CA ILE A 86 -8.16 -1.01 -14.70
C ILE A 86 -8.02 -2.45 -15.21
N ALA A 87 -8.25 -2.68 -16.50
CA ALA A 87 -8.09 -3.98 -17.12
C ALA A 87 -6.63 -4.48 -17.01
N ASP A 88 -5.66 -3.66 -17.41
CA ASP A 88 -4.24 -4.04 -17.38
C ASP A 88 -3.73 -4.23 -15.94
N TYR A 89 -4.15 -3.39 -14.99
CA TYR A 89 -3.87 -3.58 -13.57
C TYR A 89 -4.37 -4.97 -13.09
N THR A 90 -5.61 -5.30 -13.41
CA THR A 90 -6.22 -6.58 -13.02
C THR A 90 -5.51 -7.78 -13.65
N ARG A 91 -5.04 -7.65 -14.90
CA ARG A 91 -4.24 -8.69 -15.58
C ARG A 91 -2.94 -8.97 -14.84
N VAL A 92 -2.18 -7.93 -14.47
CA VAL A 92 -0.93 -8.07 -13.71
C VAL A 92 -1.20 -8.71 -12.34
N GLU A 93 -2.20 -8.23 -11.60
CA GLU A 93 -2.53 -8.77 -10.28
C GLU A 93 -2.98 -10.24 -10.35
N THR A 94 -3.67 -10.62 -11.42
CA THR A 94 -4.06 -12.02 -11.67
C THR A 94 -2.85 -12.90 -12.00
N ALA A 95 -1.94 -12.42 -12.85
CA ALA A 95 -0.68 -13.11 -13.13
C ALA A 95 0.14 -13.29 -11.85
N ARG A 96 0.29 -12.22 -11.05
CA ARG A 96 1.01 -12.25 -9.77
C ARG A 96 0.45 -13.29 -8.79
N LYS A 97 -0.87 -13.44 -8.69
CA LYS A 97 -1.49 -14.44 -7.78
C LYS A 97 -1.26 -15.89 -8.22
N THR A 98 -0.96 -16.12 -9.49
CA THR A 98 -0.91 -17.45 -10.10
C THR A 98 0.51 -17.93 -10.41
N ILE A 99 1.47 -17.02 -10.54
CA ILE A 99 2.91 -17.31 -10.64
C ILE A 99 3.38 -18.00 -9.34
N ARG A 100 4.26 -19.02 -9.45
CA ARG A 100 4.86 -19.72 -8.31
C ARG A 100 6.17 -19.07 -7.86
N ASP A 101 6.90 -18.42 -8.77
CA ASP A 101 8.15 -17.74 -8.45
C ASP A 101 7.97 -16.61 -7.41
N GLY A 102 8.50 -16.81 -6.20
CA GLY A 102 8.29 -15.89 -5.08
C GLY A 102 8.87 -14.48 -5.32
N GLU A 103 10.03 -14.40 -5.96
CA GLU A 103 10.73 -13.14 -6.22
C GLU A 103 9.99 -12.28 -7.25
N LEU A 104 9.53 -12.88 -8.35
CA LEU A 104 8.75 -12.17 -9.35
C LEU A 104 7.40 -11.72 -8.80
N ARG A 105 6.75 -12.53 -7.96
CA ARG A 105 5.50 -12.12 -7.29
C ARG A 105 5.69 -10.90 -6.39
N GLU A 106 6.80 -10.84 -5.66
CA GLU A 106 7.17 -9.69 -4.82
C GLU A 106 7.35 -8.44 -5.70
N GLN A 107 8.11 -8.58 -6.79
CA GLN A 107 8.36 -7.49 -7.74
C GLN A 107 7.08 -6.96 -8.36
N LEU A 108 6.22 -7.85 -8.87
CA LEU A 108 4.91 -7.47 -9.41
C LEU A 108 4.02 -6.83 -8.34
N ALA A 109 4.14 -7.21 -7.07
CA ALA A 109 3.39 -6.58 -5.98
C ALA A 109 3.83 -5.12 -5.79
N VAL A 110 5.13 -4.84 -5.84
CA VAL A 110 5.66 -3.46 -5.77
C VAL A 110 5.15 -2.63 -6.94
N MET A 111 5.26 -3.14 -8.16
CA MET A 111 4.74 -2.45 -9.36
C MET A 111 3.24 -2.16 -9.27
N GLN A 112 2.45 -3.14 -8.77
CA GLN A 112 1.01 -2.96 -8.58
C GLN A 112 0.69 -1.96 -7.46
N GLN A 113 1.53 -1.83 -6.43
CA GLN A 113 1.32 -0.79 -5.43
C GLN A 113 1.48 0.62 -6.03
N VAL A 114 2.49 0.83 -6.88
CA VAL A 114 2.69 2.11 -7.59
C VAL A 114 1.52 2.38 -8.52
N ALA A 115 1.09 1.36 -9.29
CA ALA A 115 -0.06 1.47 -10.17
C ALA A 115 -1.35 1.80 -9.41
N SER A 116 -1.60 1.16 -8.26
CA SER A 116 -2.77 1.44 -7.41
C SER A 116 -2.78 2.89 -6.94
N ASN A 117 -1.63 3.42 -6.49
CA ASN A 117 -1.53 4.80 -6.03
C ASN A 117 -1.82 5.80 -7.17
N LEU A 118 -1.33 5.51 -8.38
CA LEU A 118 -1.61 6.32 -9.56
C LEU A 118 -3.09 6.24 -9.95
N LEU A 119 -3.69 5.05 -9.98
CA LEU A 119 -5.12 4.90 -10.31
C LEU A 119 -6.02 5.62 -9.29
N ASP A 120 -5.72 5.51 -7.99
CA ASP A 120 -6.44 6.23 -6.92
C ASP A 120 -6.33 7.77 -7.08
N TYR A 121 -5.21 8.26 -7.63
CA TYR A 121 -5.04 9.67 -7.97
C TYR A 121 -5.86 10.07 -9.20
N LEU A 122 -5.79 9.28 -10.28
CA LEU A 122 -6.53 9.51 -11.52
C LEU A 122 -8.05 9.48 -11.32
N GLU A 123 -8.54 8.63 -10.42
CA GLU A 123 -9.96 8.57 -10.05
C GLU A 123 -10.47 9.90 -9.49
N LYS A 124 -9.65 10.56 -8.66
CA LYS A 124 -9.96 11.87 -8.06
C LYS A 124 -9.67 13.04 -9.01
N HIS A 125 -8.82 12.82 -10.00
CA HIS A 125 -8.36 13.83 -10.95
C HIS A 125 -8.45 13.33 -12.40
N PRO A 126 -9.67 13.15 -12.97
CA PRO A 126 -9.80 12.56 -14.30
C PRO A 126 -9.13 13.38 -15.42
N LYS A 127 -8.93 14.70 -15.22
CA LYS A 127 -8.14 15.58 -16.11
C LYS A 127 -6.68 15.14 -16.28
N ALA A 128 -6.14 14.36 -15.34
CA ALA A 128 -4.77 13.86 -15.40
C ALA A 128 -4.64 12.55 -16.20
N ILE A 129 -5.75 11.92 -16.59
CA ILE A 129 -5.75 10.64 -17.34
C ILE A 129 -5.06 10.77 -18.71
N PRO A 130 -5.27 11.83 -19.51
CA PRO A 130 -4.50 12.07 -20.73
C PRO A 130 -2.99 12.14 -20.48
N ALA A 131 -2.58 12.79 -19.38
CA ALA A 131 -1.18 12.82 -18.99
C ALA A 131 -0.66 11.42 -18.64
N ALA A 132 -1.48 10.52 -18.09
CA ALA A 132 -1.08 9.16 -17.74
C ALA A 132 -1.08 8.16 -18.91
N ARG A 133 -1.45 8.55 -20.14
CA ARG A 133 -1.56 7.60 -21.28
C ARG A 133 -0.29 6.81 -21.54
N ARG A 134 0.90 7.41 -21.42
CA ARG A 134 2.16 6.66 -21.60
C ARG A 134 2.30 5.54 -20.57
N PHE A 135 1.94 5.79 -19.31
CA PHE A 135 1.91 4.73 -18.30
C PHE A 135 0.92 3.62 -18.67
N ILE A 136 -0.31 3.98 -19.02
CA ILE A 136 -1.42 3.05 -19.30
C ILE A 136 -1.16 2.25 -20.58
N ASP A 137 -0.87 2.93 -21.68
CA ASP A 137 -0.75 2.35 -23.02
C ASP A 137 0.61 1.70 -23.25
N THR A 138 1.65 2.14 -22.53
CA THR A 138 3.00 1.62 -22.71
C THR A 138 3.44 0.67 -21.62
N TYR A 139 3.57 1.17 -20.40
CA TYR A 139 4.27 0.46 -19.33
C TYR A 139 3.39 -0.57 -18.61
N GLN A 140 2.12 -0.26 -18.37
CA GLN A 140 1.20 -1.17 -17.70
C GLN A 140 0.81 -2.35 -18.60
N ASP A 141 0.48 -2.08 -19.86
CA ASP A 141 0.21 -3.14 -20.86
C ASP A 141 1.42 -4.08 -21.05
N ARG A 142 2.64 -3.53 -21.22
CA ARG A 142 3.85 -4.35 -21.36
C ARG A 142 4.11 -5.20 -20.12
N ALA A 143 3.87 -4.67 -18.92
CA ALA A 143 4.03 -5.43 -17.69
C ALA A 143 3.01 -6.58 -17.61
N ALA A 144 1.76 -6.35 -18.01
CA ALA A 144 0.73 -7.38 -18.07
C ALA A 144 1.13 -8.50 -19.04
N ASN A 145 1.53 -8.16 -20.26
CA ASN A 145 1.94 -9.12 -21.28
C ASN A 145 3.13 -9.98 -20.78
N LEU A 146 4.18 -9.34 -20.25
CA LEU A 146 5.36 -10.05 -19.73
C LEU A 146 5.04 -10.96 -18.53
N ALA A 147 4.20 -10.50 -17.60
CA ALA A 147 3.80 -11.31 -16.46
C ALA A 147 2.95 -12.52 -16.88
N GLU A 148 2.07 -12.35 -17.86
CA GLU A 148 1.27 -13.42 -18.43
C GLU A 148 2.14 -14.43 -19.20
N GLU A 149 3.08 -13.97 -20.02
CA GLU A 149 4.03 -14.83 -20.74
C GLU A 149 4.88 -15.65 -19.76
N TYR A 150 5.41 -15.03 -18.70
CA TYR A 150 6.16 -15.74 -17.66
C TYR A 150 5.30 -16.85 -17.03
N ARG A 151 4.05 -16.53 -16.69
CA ARG A 151 3.10 -17.48 -16.11
C ARG A 151 2.84 -18.64 -17.05
N GLU A 152 2.63 -18.39 -18.34
CA GLU A 152 2.41 -19.45 -19.33
C GLU A 152 3.64 -20.36 -19.46
N LEU A 153 4.86 -19.80 -19.52
CA LEU A 153 6.10 -20.59 -19.51
C LEU A 153 6.19 -21.48 -18.25
N GLU A 154 5.84 -20.94 -17.08
CA GLU A 154 5.85 -21.70 -15.83
C GLU A 154 4.81 -22.83 -15.81
N LYS A 155 3.63 -22.62 -16.39
CA LYS A 155 2.57 -23.63 -16.50
C LYS A 155 2.95 -24.80 -17.40
N THR A 156 3.77 -24.58 -18.42
CA THR A 156 4.23 -25.67 -19.31
C THR A 156 5.00 -26.75 -18.56
N GLY A 157 5.65 -26.40 -17.43
CA GLY A 157 6.51 -27.31 -16.68
C GLY A 157 7.81 -27.70 -17.40
N LEU A 158 8.13 -27.06 -18.53
CA LEU A 158 9.36 -27.30 -19.28
C LEU A 158 10.55 -26.64 -18.58
N ASP A 159 11.55 -27.44 -18.24
CA ASP A 159 12.78 -26.99 -17.58
C ASP A 159 13.99 -27.09 -18.51
N THR A 160 13.85 -26.58 -19.73
CA THR A 160 14.97 -26.46 -20.67
C THR A 160 15.77 -25.19 -20.40
N GLU A 161 17.06 -25.19 -20.77
CA GLU A 161 17.94 -24.03 -20.61
C GLU A 161 17.35 -22.77 -21.27
N GLN A 162 16.79 -22.91 -22.48
CA GLN A 162 16.16 -21.81 -23.21
C GLN A 162 14.92 -21.23 -22.50
N VAL A 163 14.10 -22.08 -21.86
CA VAL A 163 12.91 -21.64 -21.11
C VAL A 163 13.33 -20.97 -19.80
N ALA A 164 14.36 -21.49 -19.13
CA ALA A 164 14.93 -20.86 -17.93
C ALA A 164 15.52 -19.47 -18.25
N GLU A 165 16.28 -19.36 -19.34
CA GLU A 165 16.85 -18.09 -19.79
C GLU A 165 15.77 -17.06 -20.15
N THR A 166 14.76 -17.47 -20.92
CA THR A 166 13.63 -16.58 -21.27
C THR A 166 12.89 -16.09 -20.01
N ARG A 167 12.61 -16.97 -19.06
CA ARG A 167 12.00 -16.60 -17.77
C ARG A 167 12.86 -15.60 -17.00
N ALA A 168 14.18 -15.81 -16.96
CA ALA A 168 15.11 -14.88 -16.31
C ALA A 168 15.11 -13.50 -16.99
N ASN A 169 15.13 -13.45 -18.32
CA ASN A 169 15.10 -12.21 -19.09
C ASN A 169 13.79 -11.43 -18.89
N ILE A 170 12.65 -12.11 -18.86
CA ILE A 170 11.35 -11.50 -18.55
C ILE A 170 11.37 -10.90 -17.14
N LYS A 171 11.86 -11.68 -16.16
CA LYS A 171 11.98 -11.24 -14.76
C LYS A 171 12.87 -9.99 -14.66
N GLU A 172 14.06 -10.00 -15.27
CA GLU A 172 14.96 -8.84 -15.26
C GLU A 172 14.34 -7.60 -15.92
N THR A 173 13.61 -7.79 -17.03
CA THR A 173 12.89 -6.71 -17.70
C THR A 173 11.83 -6.09 -16.79
N LEU A 174 11.00 -6.91 -16.13
CA LEU A 174 10.01 -6.45 -15.16
C LEU A 174 10.65 -5.76 -13.94
N PHE A 175 11.83 -6.21 -13.51
CA PHE A 175 12.64 -5.52 -12.49
C PHE A 175 13.15 -4.14 -12.92
N SER A 176 13.23 -3.86 -14.22
CA SER A 176 13.63 -2.54 -14.70
C SER A 176 12.45 -1.57 -14.81
N PHE A 177 11.21 -2.06 -14.69
CA PHE A 177 10.02 -1.23 -14.84
C PHE A 177 9.74 -0.33 -13.64
N ASP A 178 10.32 -0.61 -12.46
CA ASP A 178 10.15 0.24 -11.26
C ASP A 178 10.45 1.70 -11.55
N GLU A 179 11.61 1.97 -12.15
CA GLU A 179 12.04 3.33 -12.48
C GLU A 179 11.11 4.00 -13.50
N ALA A 180 10.57 3.22 -14.43
CA ALA A 180 9.63 3.71 -15.42
C ALA A 180 8.27 4.05 -14.81
N TYR A 181 7.77 3.21 -13.90
CA TYR A 181 6.50 3.43 -13.20
C TYR A 181 6.57 4.68 -12.32
N GLU A 182 7.65 4.81 -11.54
CA GLU A 182 7.89 5.98 -10.68
C GLU A 182 7.97 7.27 -11.50
N LYS A 183 8.81 7.31 -12.55
CA LYS A 183 8.98 8.50 -13.39
C LYS A 183 7.69 8.92 -14.08
N GLU A 184 6.91 7.95 -14.58
CA GLU A 184 5.64 8.29 -15.20
C GLU A 184 4.62 8.79 -14.18
N PHE A 185 4.62 8.25 -12.96
CA PHE A 185 3.76 8.78 -11.90
C PHE A 185 4.17 10.21 -11.50
N GLU A 186 5.45 10.48 -11.27
CA GLU A 186 5.96 11.83 -11.00
C GLU A 186 5.55 12.81 -12.10
N ARG A 187 5.66 12.40 -13.38
CA ARG A 187 5.24 13.23 -14.51
C ARG A 187 3.74 13.54 -14.49
N VAL A 188 2.89 12.59 -14.09
CA VAL A 188 1.44 12.80 -13.94
C VAL A 188 1.12 13.75 -12.78
N LEU A 189 1.94 13.73 -11.73
CA LEU A 189 1.84 14.66 -10.60
C LEU A 189 2.41 16.06 -10.90
N GLY A 190 3.24 16.18 -11.94
CA GLY A 190 4.02 17.39 -12.26
C GLY A 190 3.21 18.68 -12.23
N ASP A 191 2.05 18.73 -12.90
CA ASP A 191 1.23 19.95 -12.93
C ASP A 191 0.75 20.37 -11.54
N LYS A 192 0.37 19.41 -10.69
CA LYS A 192 -0.09 19.67 -9.32
C LYS A 192 1.06 20.03 -8.38
N LEU A 193 2.25 19.45 -8.59
CA LEU A 193 3.44 19.79 -7.83
C LEU A 193 3.85 21.24 -8.10
N LEU A 194 3.77 21.70 -9.35
CA LEU A 194 4.05 23.09 -9.72
C LEU A 194 3.05 24.07 -9.08
N ASP A 195 1.76 23.74 -9.06
CA ASP A 195 0.74 24.57 -8.40
C ASP A 195 0.97 24.65 -6.89
N MET A 196 1.30 23.53 -6.24
CA MET A 196 1.64 23.50 -4.81
C MET A 196 2.90 24.30 -4.49
N ASP A 197 3.94 24.23 -5.33
CA ASP A 197 5.16 25.03 -5.16
C ASP A 197 4.86 26.53 -5.25
N ALA A 198 3.97 26.93 -6.17
CA ALA A 198 3.53 28.32 -6.29
C ALA A 198 2.71 28.77 -5.07
N GLU A 199 1.79 27.93 -4.59
CA GLU A 199 1.01 28.20 -3.37
C GLU A 199 1.91 28.29 -2.13
N LEU A 200 2.89 27.39 -1.99
CA LEU A 200 3.87 27.41 -0.91
C LEU A 200 4.76 28.65 -0.99
N ALA A 201 5.18 29.08 -2.18
CA ALA A 201 5.95 30.31 -2.36
C ALA A 201 5.14 31.56 -1.96
N VAL A 202 3.85 31.59 -2.30
CA VAL A 202 2.93 32.66 -1.86
C VAL A 202 2.77 32.63 -0.34
N LEU A 203 2.57 31.45 0.27
CA LEU A 203 2.44 31.29 1.71
C LEU A 203 3.73 31.70 2.45
N GLN A 204 4.90 31.30 1.94
CA GLN A 204 6.19 31.72 2.48
C GLN A 204 6.35 33.24 2.41
N LYS A 205 5.92 33.86 1.31
CA LYS A 205 5.95 35.32 1.17
C LYS A 205 5.01 36.03 2.14
N THR A 206 3.80 35.49 2.39
CA THR A 206 2.87 36.05 3.39
C THR A 206 3.40 35.86 4.81
N MET A 207 3.96 34.68 5.12
CA MET A 207 4.57 34.39 6.42
C MET A 207 5.78 35.29 6.70
N ALA A 208 6.64 35.52 5.70
CA ALA A 208 7.75 36.45 5.81
C ALA A 208 7.29 37.90 6.02
N ALA A 209 6.20 38.32 5.36
CA ALA A 209 5.59 39.63 5.58
C ALA A 209 5.02 39.79 7.00
N ASP A 210 4.56 38.69 7.60
CA ASP A 210 4.08 38.62 8.97
C ASP A 210 5.22 38.41 10.01
N GLY A 211 6.48 38.41 9.57
CA GLY A 211 7.66 38.26 10.44
C GLY A 211 7.92 36.82 10.91
N ILE A 212 7.31 35.83 10.27
CA ILE A 212 7.47 34.41 10.59
C ILE A 212 8.47 33.80 9.60
N GLU A 213 9.73 33.70 10.00
CA GLU A 213 10.78 33.07 9.20
C GLU A 213 10.67 31.54 9.23
N ASN A 214 10.36 30.95 8.06
CA ASN A 214 10.59 29.53 7.79
C ASN A 214 11.96 29.40 7.12
N LEU A 215 13.01 29.13 7.89
CA LEU A 215 14.32 28.79 7.33
C LEU A 215 14.27 27.34 6.81
N PRO A 216 14.44 27.09 5.50
CA PRO A 216 14.65 25.73 5.01
C PRO A 216 15.99 25.20 5.55
N GLU A 217 15.99 24.03 6.19
CA GLU A 217 17.17 23.38 6.81
C GLU A 217 18.39 23.23 5.88
N HIS A 218 18.24 23.41 4.56
CA HIS A 218 19.32 23.26 3.60
C HIS A 218 20.34 24.43 3.55
N GLU A 219 20.07 25.57 4.21
CA GLU A 219 21.03 26.69 4.28
C GLU A 219 21.81 26.78 5.61
N ALA A 220 21.47 25.97 6.62
CA ALA A 220 22.08 26.07 7.95
C ALA A 220 23.53 25.53 8.04
N LYS A 221 24.13 25.06 6.94
CA LYS A 221 25.53 24.61 6.91
C LYS A 221 26.28 25.10 5.66
N LYS A 222 26.61 26.38 5.63
CA LYS A 222 27.88 26.85 5.04
C LYS A 222 28.48 27.94 5.94
N PRO A 223 29.78 27.87 6.30
CA PRO A 223 30.43 28.94 7.02
C PRO A 223 30.61 30.15 6.11
N SER A 224 30.19 31.29 6.63
CA SER A 224 30.55 32.68 6.32
C SER A 224 31.56 32.89 5.18
N ALA A 225 31.11 33.54 4.10
CA ALA A 225 31.97 34.40 3.30
C ALA A 225 31.14 35.56 2.70
N THR A 226 31.70 36.74 2.87
CA THR A 226 31.16 38.08 2.61
C THR A 226 30.64 38.31 1.19
N VAL A 227 29.60 39.14 1.13
CA VAL A 227 28.95 39.78 -0.02
C VAL A 227 29.95 40.45 -0.98
N GLN A 228 29.78 40.25 -2.28
CA GLN A 228 29.88 41.30 -3.31
C GLN A 228 29.03 40.90 -4.55
N GLN A 229 28.13 41.80 -4.94
CA GLN A 229 27.32 41.76 -6.16
C GLN A 229 28.21 42.00 -7.38
N ASP A 230 28.07 41.19 -8.44
CA ASP A 230 28.41 41.58 -9.82
C ASP A 230 27.53 40.79 -10.81
N ASP A 231 26.88 41.51 -11.73
CA ASP A 231 25.81 41.08 -12.64
C ASP A 231 26.26 40.20 -13.84
N GLU A 232 27.42 39.56 -13.78
CA GLU A 232 28.00 38.81 -14.92
C GLU A 232 27.72 37.29 -14.90
N GLU A 233 27.22 36.73 -13.81
CA GLU A 233 27.12 35.27 -13.62
C GLU A 233 25.88 34.61 -14.31
N LYS A 234 24.83 35.38 -14.64
CA LYS A 234 23.60 34.82 -15.22
C LYS A 234 23.79 34.30 -16.66
N THR A 235 24.79 34.78 -17.40
CA THR A 235 25.02 34.33 -18.80
C THR A 235 25.90 33.09 -18.92
N THR A 236 26.72 32.80 -17.90
CA THR A 236 27.59 31.60 -17.84
C THR A 236 26.79 30.36 -17.47
N VAL A 237 25.92 30.46 -16.46
CA VAL A 237 25.06 29.35 -16.01
C VAL A 237 24.09 28.91 -17.10
N LEU A 238 23.51 29.85 -17.86
CA LEU A 238 22.61 29.52 -18.99
C LEU A 238 23.35 28.84 -20.16
N LYS A 239 24.63 29.16 -20.40
CA LYS A 239 25.45 28.50 -21.44
C LYS A 239 25.86 27.08 -21.04
N ASP A 240 26.10 26.85 -19.76
CA ASP A 240 26.51 25.53 -19.26
C ASP A 240 25.32 24.58 -19.10
N VAL A 241 24.14 25.10 -18.72
CA VAL A 241 22.88 24.35 -18.75
C VAL A 241 22.51 23.96 -20.19
N ARG A 242 22.66 24.86 -21.17
CA ARG A 242 22.38 24.53 -22.58
C ARG A 242 23.37 23.52 -23.18
N ARG A 243 24.63 23.50 -22.73
CA ARG A 243 25.62 22.47 -23.13
C ARG A 243 25.34 21.09 -22.53
N LEU A 244 24.65 21.00 -21.40
CA LEU A 244 24.24 19.73 -20.81
C LEU A 244 23.08 19.06 -21.57
N PHE A 245 22.25 19.84 -22.27
CA PHE A 245 21.11 19.33 -23.06
C PHE A 245 21.42 19.06 -24.54
N ASP A 246 22.58 19.47 -25.06
CA ASP A 246 22.96 19.32 -26.48
C ASP A 246 24.02 18.21 -26.70
N LYS A 247 23.92 17.11 -25.95
CA LYS A 247 24.74 15.92 -26.20
C LYS A 247 24.04 15.05 -27.23
N LYS A 248 24.34 15.31 -28.52
CA LYS A 248 24.01 14.40 -29.64
C LYS A 248 24.35 12.96 -29.25
N GLU A 249 23.35 12.09 -29.32
CA GLU A 249 23.54 10.64 -29.21
C GLU A 249 24.53 10.17 -30.28
N PRO A 250 25.50 9.30 -29.94
CA PRO A 250 26.31 8.66 -30.95
C PRO A 250 25.47 7.58 -31.66
N VAL A 251 25.44 7.67 -32.99
CA VAL A 251 24.96 6.63 -33.90
C VAL A 251 25.80 5.36 -33.70
N VAL A 252 25.16 4.23 -33.39
CA VAL A 252 25.82 2.92 -33.35
C VAL A 252 25.26 2.05 -34.48
N HIS A 253 26.06 1.85 -35.51
CA HIS A 253 25.94 0.74 -36.46
C HIS A 253 26.37 -0.56 -35.78
N GLY A 254 25.62 -1.64 -36.05
CA GLY A 254 25.66 -2.88 -35.29
C GLY A 254 26.93 -3.72 -35.41
N THR A 255 27.14 -4.58 -34.41
CA THR A 255 27.49 -6.02 -34.49
C THR A 255 28.02 -6.48 -33.14
N GLY A 256 27.66 -7.70 -32.72
CA GLY A 256 28.40 -8.45 -31.68
C GLY A 256 27.73 -8.53 -30.31
N LEU A 257 27.21 -9.72 -30.02
CA LEU A 257 26.96 -10.22 -28.67
C LEU A 257 28.23 -10.09 -27.80
N GLN A 258 28.14 -9.40 -26.66
CA GLN A 258 29.07 -9.63 -25.56
C GLN A 258 28.37 -9.41 -24.22
N ASN A 259 28.16 -10.51 -23.52
CA ASN A 259 27.78 -10.55 -22.11
C ASN A 259 28.70 -9.66 -21.28
N ARG A 260 28.11 -8.72 -20.54
CA ARG A 260 28.79 -7.99 -19.46
C ARG A 260 27.90 -7.97 -18.24
N GLY A 261 27.99 -9.05 -17.46
CA GLY A 261 27.50 -9.06 -16.10
C GLY A 261 28.17 -7.97 -15.26
N GLY A 262 27.41 -7.45 -14.29
CA GLY A 262 27.97 -6.80 -13.11
C GLY A 262 28.27 -5.31 -13.23
N ARG A 263 27.22 -4.48 -13.30
CA ARG A 263 27.20 -3.20 -12.56
C ARG A 263 25.90 -3.10 -11.79
N LYS A 264 25.93 -3.58 -10.55
CA LYS A 264 24.86 -3.34 -9.57
C LYS A 264 24.76 -1.83 -9.34
N HIS A 265 23.75 -1.20 -9.92
CA HIS A 265 23.49 0.21 -9.72
C HIS A 265 23.16 0.47 -8.23
N PRO A 266 23.87 1.36 -7.52
CA PRO A 266 23.73 1.54 -6.07
C PRO A 266 22.36 2.06 -5.61
N ARG A 267 21.48 2.46 -6.55
CA ARG A 267 20.09 2.86 -6.23
C ARG A 267 19.11 1.70 -6.01
N ARG A 268 19.43 0.47 -6.43
CA ARG A 268 18.51 -0.69 -6.31
C ARG A 268 18.25 -1.16 -4.88
N ARG A 269 19.03 -0.68 -3.89
CA ARG A 269 18.79 -0.95 -2.46
C ARG A 269 18.10 0.20 -1.74
N ALA A 270 18.08 1.40 -2.33
CA ALA A 270 17.48 2.57 -1.69
C ALA A 270 15.96 2.49 -1.67
N PHE A 271 15.32 1.87 -2.68
CA PHE A 271 13.87 1.71 -2.70
C PHE A 271 13.35 0.38 -2.11
N ARG A 272 14.17 -0.68 -2.09
CA ARG A 272 13.89 -1.87 -1.26
C ARG A 272 14.05 -1.57 0.24
N ALA A 273 14.74 -0.48 0.59
CA ALA A 273 14.83 0.11 1.92
C ALA A 273 13.95 1.35 2.09
N ALA A 274 13.29 1.84 1.04
CA ALA A 274 12.15 2.76 1.14
C ALA A 274 10.89 1.92 1.43
N GLU A 275 11.01 1.03 2.39
CA GLU A 275 9.89 0.51 3.14
C GLU A 275 9.31 1.72 3.86
N THR A 276 8.34 2.40 3.22
CA THR A 276 7.54 3.48 3.78
C THR A 276 8.36 4.72 4.20
N PHE A 277 7.84 5.92 3.99
CA PHE A 277 8.16 7.02 4.90
C PHE A 277 7.50 6.68 6.25
N ARG A 278 7.98 5.62 6.92
CA ARG A 278 7.74 5.39 8.34
C ARG A 278 8.55 6.48 9.00
N ILE A 279 7.88 7.38 9.71
CA ILE A 279 8.54 8.27 10.64
C ILE A 279 9.24 7.34 11.63
N ALA A 280 10.54 7.07 11.41
CA ALA A 280 11.33 6.30 12.35
C ALA A 280 11.18 6.99 13.70
N MET A 281 10.75 6.24 14.70
CA MET A 281 10.40 6.81 15.99
C MET A 281 11.61 7.59 16.55
N PRO A 282 11.45 8.87 16.94
CA PRO A 282 12.54 9.63 17.54
C PRO A 282 13.10 8.87 18.75
N GLU A 283 14.44 8.71 18.85
CA GLU A 283 15.07 7.94 19.95
C GLU A 283 14.68 8.47 21.33
N GLU A 284 14.42 9.78 21.45
CA GLU A 284 13.94 10.42 22.68
C GLU A 284 12.58 9.87 23.18
N LEU A 285 11.72 9.39 22.27
CA LEU A 285 10.39 8.85 22.59
C LEU A 285 10.39 7.34 22.80
N ARG A 286 11.51 6.64 22.58
CA ARG A 286 11.57 5.18 22.67
C ARG A 286 11.13 4.65 24.04
N GLY A 287 11.52 5.32 25.11
CA GLY A 287 11.14 4.94 26.48
C GLY A 287 9.65 5.10 26.77
N SER A 288 9.04 6.20 26.34
CA SER A 288 7.61 6.46 26.55
C SER A 288 6.73 5.53 25.70
N VAL A 289 7.12 5.28 24.45
CA VAL A 289 6.43 4.35 23.56
C VAL A 289 6.51 2.92 24.08
N LEU A 290 7.67 2.51 24.61
CA LEU A 290 7.83 1.16 25.18
C LEU A 290 6.90 0.98 26.38
N LYS A 291 6.83 1.99 27.26
CA LYS A 291 5.93 1.98 28.40
C LYS A 291 4.47 1.85 27.97
N GLU A 292 4.01 2.65 27.02
CA GLU A 292 2.63 2.59 26.53
C GLU A 292 2.31 1.27 25.85
N LYS A 293 3.24 0.73 25.04
CA LYS A 293 3.13 -0.59 24.43
C LYS A 293 2.95 -1.68 25.47
N LEU A 294 3.78 -1.70 26.51
CA LEU A 294 3.69 -2.68 27.59
C LEU A 294 2.37 -2.56 28.37
N ILE A 295 1.92 -1.34 28.67
CA ILE A 295 0.64 -1.10 29.35
C ILE A 295 -0.52 -1.61 28.49
N MET A 296 -0.54 -1.27 27.20
CA MET A 296 -1.58 -1.70 26.27
C MET A 296 -1.62 -3.22 26.09
N SER A 297 -0.45 -3.87 25.95
CA SER A 297 -0.33 -5.32 25.91
C SER A 297 -0.86 -5.97 27.18
N ALA A 298 -0.43 -5.49 28.35
CA ALA A 298 -0.86 -6.04 29.64
C ALA A 298 -2.37 -5.85 29.86
N LEU A 299 -2.91 -4.67 29.56
CA LEU A 299 -4.35 -4.39 29.67
C LEU A 299 -5.18 -5.24 28.71
N ALA A 300 -4.65 -5.55 27.52
CA ALA A 300 -5.38 -6.38 26.56
C ALA A 300 -5.38 -7.87 26.97
N ILE A 301 -4.24 -8.37 27.48
CA ILE A 301 -4.10 -9.78 27.93
C ILE A 301 -4.92 -10.02 29.20
N PHE A 302 -4.79 -9.16 30.21
CA PHE A 302 -5.40 -9.37 31.52
C PHE A 302 -6.75 -8.67 31.69
N GLY A 303 -6.95 -7.53 31.02
CA GLY A 303 -8.17 -6.71 31.07
C GLY A 303 -9.04 -6.80 29.81
N GLY A 304 -8.74 -7.73 28.89
CA GLY A 304 -9.46 -7.89 27.63
C GLY A 304 -10.94 -8.22 27.81
N CYS A 305 -11.30 -9.01 28.84
CA CYS A 305 -12.69 -9.39 29.12
C CYS A 305 -13.60 -8.20 29.36
N ILE A 306 -13.09 -7.14 29.99
CA ILE A 306 -13.83 -5.89 30.27
C ILE A 306 -13.52 -4.79 29.25
N GLY A 307 -12.60 -5.04 28.30
CA GLY A 307 -12.17 -4.06 27.29
C GLY A 307 -11.33 -2.91 27.84
N ALA A 308 -10.60 -3.11 28.95
CA ALA A 308 -9.83 -2.05 29.60
C ALA A 308 -8.81 -1.37 28.65
N HIS A 309 -8.20 -2.14 27.75
CA HIS A 309 -7.27 -1.61 26.75
C HIS A 309 -7.95 -0.71 25.70
N LYS A 310 -9.24 -0.94 25.39
CA LYS A 310 -10.00 -0.07 24.47
C LYS A 310 -10.32 1.28 25.10
N PHE A 311 -10.59 1.31 26.41
CA PHE A 311 -10.74 2.56 27.16
C PHE A 311 -9.42 3.32 27.27
N TYR A 312 -8.32 2.61 27.52
CA TYR A 312 -6.98 3.20 27.53
C TYR A 312 -6.61 3.84 26.18
N GLN A 313 -7.09 3.28 25.07
CA GLN A 313 -6.94 3.86 23.73
C GLN A 313 -7.87 5.05 23.44
N GLY A 314 -8.69 5.52 24.38
CA GLY A 314 -9.68 6.57 24.12
C GLY A 314 -10.87 6.12 23.25
N LYS A 315 -10.96 4.82 22.92
CA LYS A 315 -12.04 4.24 22.09
C LYS A 315 -13.23 3.83 22.94
N THR A 316 -13.85 4.79 23.62
CA THR A 316 -14.91 4.56 24.61
C THR A 316 -16.09 3.74 24.07
N LYS A 317 -16.50 3.97 22.81
CA LYS A 317 -17.59 3.20 22.16
C LYS A 317 -17.25 1.70 22.07
N TRP A 318 -16.00 1.37 21.75
CA TRP A 318 -15.53 -0.01 21.68
C TRP A 318 -15.34 -0.62 23.06
N GLY A 319 -14.89 0.17 24.04
CA GLY A 319 -14.82 -0.27 25.44
C GLY A 319 -16.20 -0.63 26.00
N ILE A 320 -17.22 0.21 25.77
CA ILE A 320 -18.60 -0.07 26.19
C ILE A 320 -19.12 -1.35 25.53
N LEU A 321 -18.83 -1.55 24.24
CA LEU A 321 -19.19 -2.79 23.56
C LEU A 321 -18.55 -4.01 24.23
N TYR A 322 -17.26 -3.94 24.58
CA TYR A 322 -16.58 -5.03 25.28
C TYR A 322 -17.19 -5.28 26.66
N LEU A 323 -17.56 -4.23 27.40
CA LEU A 323 -18.27 -4.36 28.68
C LEU A 323 -19.66 -4.96 28.54
N LEU A 324 -20.41 -4.66 27.48
CA LEU A 324 -21.73 -5.25 27.26
C LEU A 324 -21.65 -6.74 26.92
N PHE A 325 -20.59 -7.15 26.22
CA PHE A 325 -20.36 -8.52 25.77
C PHE A 325 -19.40 -9.31 26.66
N TRP A 326 -18.98 -8.79 27.81
CA TRP A 326 -17.98 -9.44 28.68
C TRP A 326 -18.40 -10.86 29.13
N TRP A 327 -19.70 -11.09 29.32
CA TRP A 327 -20.28 -12.38 29.69
C TRP A 327 -20.19 -13.45 28.60
N THR A 328 -19.90 -13.07 27.36
CA THR A 328 -19.74 -14.02 26.24
C THR A 328 -18.36 -14.65 26.18
N ALA A 329 -17.40 -14.19 27.00
CA ALA A 329 -15.97 -14.52 26.93
C ALA A 329 -15.27 -14.17 25.60
N ILE A 330 -16.00 -13.79 24.55
CA ILE A 330 -15.49 -13.35 23.24
C ILE A 330 -14.54 -12.14 23.40
N PRO A 331 -14.89 -11.08 24.17
CA PRO A 331 -13.98 -9.95 24.39
C PRO A 331 -12.64 -10.36 25.02
N GLY A 332 -12.65 -11.39 25.88
CA GLY A 332 -11.44 -11.93 26.51
C GLY A 332 -10.50 -12.58 25.51
N ILE A 333 -11.03 -13.46 24.64
CA ILE A 333 -10.23 -14.14 23.60
C ILE A 333 -9.70 -13.11 22.60
N VAL A 334 -10.55 -12.18 22.14
CA VAL A 334 -10.13 -11.13 21.21
C VAL A 334 -9.08 -10.21 21.85
N GLY A 335 -9.27 -9.82 23.10
CA GLY A 335 -8.31 -9.03 23.88
C GLY A 335 -6.96 -9.72 24.04
N PHE A 336 -6.94 -11.02 24.29
CA PHE A 336 -5.71 -11.80 24.38
C PHE A 336 -4.91 -11.77 23.07
N PHE A 337 -5.55 -12.04 21.92
CA PHE A 337 -4.89 -11.97 20.62
C PHE A 337 -4.43 -10.56 20.26
N GLU A 338 -5.23 -9.54 20.57
CA GLU A 338 -4.82 -8.14 20.41
C GLU A 338 -3.60 -7.79 21.29
N GLY A 339 -3.56 -8.28 22.52
CA GLY A 339 -2.47 -8.07 23.46
C GLY A 339 -1.17 -8.72 23.04
N MET A 340 -1.23 -9.96 22.56
CA MET A 340 -0.09 -10.65 21.94
C MET A 340 0.39 -9.89 20.70
N ARG A 341 -0.54 -9.42 19.86
CA ARG A 341 -0.18 -8.62 18.69
C ARG A 341 0.53 -7.32 19.08
N TYR A 342 0.05 -6.60 20.11
CA TYR A 342 0.75 -5.40 20.61
C TYR A 342 2.16 -5.74 21.11
N LEU A 343 2.32 -6.88 21.80
CA LEU A 343 3.59 -7.28 22.39
C LEU A 343 4.65 -7.57 21.31
N PHE A 344 4.27 -8.30 20.27
CA PHE A 344 5.16 -8.71 19.17
C PHE A 344 5.25 -7.71 18.01
N MET A 345 4.51 -6.60 18.07
CA MET A 345 4.63 -5.51 17.09
C MET A 345 6.00 -4.83 17.19
N SER A 346 6.55 -4.32 16.09
CA SER A 346 7.78 -3.51 16.17
C SER A 346 7.51 -2.17 16.87
N MET A 347 8.56 -1.51 17.38
CA MET A 347 8.38 -0.22 18.08
C MET A 347 7.87 0.88 17.13
N ASP A 348 8.37 0.90 15.90
CA ASP A 348 7.96 1.87 14.88
C ASP A 348 6.51 1.67 14.44
N ASP A 349 6.08 0.41 14.25
CA ASP A 349 4.69 0.09 13.91
C ASP A 349 3.72 0.47 15.02
N PHE A 350 4.10 0.23 16.28
CA PHE A 350 3.28 0.61 17.43
C PHE A 350 3.20 2.13 17.57
N TYR A 351 4.32 2.82 17.36
CA TYR A 351 4.40 4.27 17.40
C TYR A 351 3.46 4.93 16.38
N ASP A 352 3.48 4.47 15.14
CA ASP A 352 2.63 5.00 14.07
C ASP A 352 1.14 4.74 14.33
N MET A 353 0.77 3.49 14.65
CA MET A 353 -0.63 3.08 14.75
C MET A 353 -1.34 3.46 16.06
N TYR A 354 -0.61 3.56 17.18
CA TYR A 354 -1.22 3.68 18.51
C TYR A 354 -0.70 4.85 19.33
N TYR A 355 0.52 5.33 19.08
CA TYR A 355 1.11 6.44 19.86
C TYR A 355 0.85 7.79 19.20
N GLN A 356 1.14 7.95 17.90
CA GLN A 356 0.84 9.19 17.16
C GLN A 356 -0.67 9.36 16.92
N GLY A 357 -1.35 8.29 16.51
CA GLY A 357 -2.78 8.33 16.17
C GLY A 357 -3.71 8.71 17.33
N ASN A 358 -3.27 8.54 18.58
CA ASN A 358 -4.03 8.90 19.78
C ASN A 358 -3.78 10.34 20.27
N ARG A 359 -2.81 11.07 19.69
CA ARG A 359 -2.49 12.47 20.02
C ARG A 359 -3.02 13.49 19.02
N ARG A 360 -3.66 13.04 17.94
CA ARG A 360 -4.52 13.86 17.08
C ARG A 360 -5.93 13.85 17.67
#